data_AF-A0A0V0G7J0-F1
#
_entry.id   AF-A0A0V0G7J0-F1
#
_cell.length_a   1.000
_cell.length_b   1.000
_cell.length_c   1.000
_cell.angle_alpha   90.00
_cell.angle_beta   90.00
_cell.angle_gamma   90.00
#
_symmetry.space_group_name_H-M   'P 1'
#
loop_
_entity.id
_entity.type
_entity.pdbx_description
1 polymer ?
#
loop_
_entity_poly.entity_id
_entity_poly.type
_entity_poly.pdbx_seq_one_letter_code
_entity_poly.pdbx_strand_id
1 'polypeptide(L)'
;MAALFDPYDRSSWYFGQMSRQDATDLLMGEKEGGVFLVRDSISIHGDYVLCVREDSKVSHYIINKIQQDNQCRYRIGDQTFPDLPSLLAFYKLHYLDTTPLIRPAPRRADKVIAKYDFKGSDQDDLPFRKGEILTIVSKDEDQWWTARNSFGQIGSIPVPYVQKYDGQEGVMDSTIVLTDTASPSASHQEPARRSNVQRKLPALAKVKQARVPNAYDKTALKLEVGEVVKVTKMNINGQWEGELRGKVGHFPFTHVEFIDSPEP
;
A
#
# COMPACT_ATOMS: atom_id res chain seq x y z
N MET A 1 -31.20 11.62 -10.68
CA MET A 1 -30.55 11.15 -9.44
C MET A 1 -30.21 12.37 -8.59
N ALA A 2 -30.49 12.34 -7.29
CA ALA A 2 -30.05 13.40 -6.39
C ALA A 2 -28.56 13.21 -6.08
N ALA A 3 -27.79 14.29 -5.97
CA ALA A 3 -26.38 14.22 -5.60
C ALA A 3 -26.24 13.76 -4.14
N LEU A 4 -25.58 12.63 -3.91
CA LEU A 4 -25.47 11.92 -2.63
C LEU A 4 -24.16 12.24 -1.88
N PHE A 5 -23.74 13.50 -1.86
CA PHE A 5 -22.48 13.87 -1.19
C PHE A 5 -22.53 15.21 -0.50
N ASP A 6 -21.74 15.33 0.57
CA ASP A 6 -21.51 16.59 1.26
C ASP A 6 -20.32 17.34 0.64
N PRO A 7 -20.51 18.52 0.02
CA PRO A 7 -19.42 19.33 -0.53
C PRO A 7 -18.44 19.83 0.54
N TYR A 8 -18.88 19.94 1.79
CA TYR A 8 -18.04 20.43 2.88
C TYR A 8 -17.16 19.34 3.48
N ASP A 9 -17.48 18.06 3.28
CA ASP A 9 -16.61 16.95 3.67
C ASP A 9 -15.48 16.78 2.67
N ARG A 10 -14.44 17.60 2.82
CA ARG A 10 -13.23 17.56 1.98
C ARG A 10 -12.64 16.15 1.93
N SER A 11 -12.73 15.36 2.99
CA SER A 11 -12.13 14.03 3.03
C SER A 11 -12.81 13.01 2.09
N SER A 12 -14.07 13.27 1.72
CA SER A 12 -14.83 12.40 0.82
C SER A 12 -14.43 12.54 -0.65
N TRP A 13 -14.18 13.76 -1.12
CA TRP A 13 -14.01 14.07 -2.54
C TRP A 13 -12.59 14.54 -2.92
N TYR A 14 -11.78 14.99 -1.97
CA TYR A 14 -10.42 15.46 -2.23
C TYR A 14 -9.42 14.32 -2.10
N PHE A 15 -8.62 14.06 -3.14
CA PHE A 15 -7.66 12.96 -3.21
C PHE A 15 -6.20 13.43 -3.12
N GLY A 16 -5.95 14.74 -2.98
CA GLY A 16 -4.60 15.28 -2.85
C GLY A 16 -3.75 15.03 -4.09
N GLN A 17 -2.47 14.71 -3.89
CA GLN A 17 -1.56 14.37 -4.97
C GLN A 17 -1.96 13.02 -5.59
N MET A 18 -2.58 13.11 -6.77
CA MET A 18 -2.95 11.96 -7.58
C MET A 18 -2.61 12.25 -9.05
N SER A 19 -2.06 11.26 -9.75
CA SER A 19 -1.71 11.41 -11.16
C SER A 19 -2.97 11.43 -12.03
N ARG A 20 -2.85 11.99 -13.24
CA ARG A 20 -3.94 11.99 -14.22
C ARG A 20 -4.36 10.57 -14.59
N GLN A 21 -3.39 9.65 -14.69
CA GLN A 21 -3.62 8.26 -15.06
C GLN A 21 -4.39 7.54 -13.96
N ASP A 22 -3.95 7.64 -12.70
CA ASP A 22 -4.62 6.99 -11.56
C ASP A 22 -6.06 7.48 -11.39
N ALA A 23 -6.29 8.79 -11.54
CA ALA A 23 -7.64 9.36 -11.50
C ALA A 23 -8.53 8.81 -12.62
N THR A 24 -7.96 8.61 -13.81
CA THR A 24 -8.68 8.07 -14.97
C THR A 24 -9.00 6.60 -14.76
N ASP A 25 -8.03 5.77 -14.35
CA ASP A 25 -8.23 4.36 -14.05
C ASP A 25 -9.28 4.13 -12.95
N LEU A 26 -9.22 4.94 -11.88
CA LEU A 26 -10.16 4.84 -10.78
C LEU A 26 -11.59 5.15 -11.23
N LEU A 27 -11.79 6.25 -11.97
CA LEU A 27 -13.11 6.67 -12.44
C LEU A 27 -13.65 5.81 -13.58
N MET A 28 -12.78 5.28 -14.46
CA MET A 28 -13.19 4.34 -15.52
C MET A 28 -13.71 3.02 -14.97
N GLY A 29 -13.27 2.63 -13.76
CA GLY A 29 -13.81 1.46 -13.06
C GLY A 29 -15.25 1.63 -12.55
N GLU A 30 -15.77 2.85 -12.55
CA GLU A 30 -17.12 3.15 -12.08
C GLU A 30 -18.14 2.96 -13.21
N LYS A 31 -19.26 2.31 -12.88
CA LYS A 31 -20.36 2.01 -13.82
C LYS A 31 -21.32 3.19 -14.03
N GLU A 32 -21.29 4.16 -13.13
CA GLU A 32 -22.22 5.28 -13.08
C GLU A 32 -21.53 6.58 -13.54
N GLY A 33 -22.19 7.34 -14.42
CA GLY A 33 -21.76 8.69 -14.79
C GLY A 33 -22.01 9.70 -13.67
N GLY A 34 -21.22 10.77 -13.61
CA GLY A 34 -21.29 11.78 -12.56
C GLY A 34 -20.53 11.42 -11.27
N VAL A 35 -19.79 10.31 -11.27
CA VAL A 35 -18.82 10.01 -10.20
C VAL A 35 -17.59 10.89 -10.38
N PHE A 36 -17.10 11.52 -9.31
CA PHE A 36 -16.03 12.52 -9.44
C PHE A 36 -15.01 12.50 -8.31
N LEU A 37 -13.86 13.11 -8.54
CA LEU A 37 -12.86 13.38 -7.50
C LEU A 37 -12.13 14.68 -7.78
N VAL A 38 -11.59 15.34 -6.76
CA VAL A 38 -10.72 16.50 -6.90
C VAL A 38 -9.32 16.13 -6.48
N ARG A 39 -8.34 16.39 -7.34
CA ARG A 39 -6.91 16.16 -7.08
C ARG A 39 -6.11 17.45 -7.22
N ASP A 40 -4.89 17.44 -6.71
CA ASP A 40 -3.94 18.52 -6.92
C ASP A 40 -3.46 18.54 -8.37
N SER A 41 -3.26 19.74 -8.91
CA SER A 41 -2.65 19.91 -10.22
C SER A 41 -1.15 19.61 -10.13
N ILE A 42 -0.71 18.60 -10.89
CA ILE A 42 0.71 18.24 -11.02
C ILE A 42 1.50 19.26 -11.84
N SER A 43 0.84 20.04 -12.69
CA SER A 43 1.49 20.99 -13.60
C SER A 43 1.56 22.40 -13.03
N ILE A 44 0.62 22.78 -12.17
CA ILE A 44 0.54 24.14 -11.60
C ILE A 44 0.33 24.02 -10.09
N HIS A 45 1.32 24.45 -9.32
CA HIS A 45 1.21 24.43 -7.87
C HIS A 45 0.13 25.38 -7.36
N GLY A 46 -0.77 24.85 -6.53
CA GLY A 46 -1.87 25.61 -5.93
C GLY A 46 -3.19 25.52 -6.68
N ASP A 47 -3.20 24.98 -7.91
CA ASP A 47 -4.40 24.68 -8.67
C ASP A 47 -4.91 23.26 -8.40
N TYR A 48 -6.19 23.06 -8.67
CA TYR A 48 -6.87 21.78 -8.50
C TYR A 48 -7.39 21.27 -9.84
N VAL A 49 -7.67 19.97 -9.92
CA VAL A 49 -8.29 19.35 -11.09
C VAL A 49 -9.50 18.55 -10.61
N LEU A 50 -10.68 18.91 -11.10
CA LEU A 50 -11.89 18.13 -10.94
C LEU A 50 -11.94 17.07 -12.04
N CYS A 51 -11.89 15.81 -11.65
CA CYS A 51 -12.00 14.67 -12.54
C CYS A 51 -13.40 14.10 -12.43
N VAL A 52 -14.11 13.95 -13.55
CA VAL A 52 -15.51 13.48 -13.58
C VAL A 52 -15.63 12.32 -14.57
N ARG A 53 -16.28 11.24 -14.14
CA ARG A 53 -16.70 10.14 -15.00
C ARG A 53 -17.89 10.59 -15.82
N GLU A 54 -17.67 10.85 -17.10
CA GLU A 54 -18.71 11.08 -18.10
C GLU A 54 -19.08 9.74 -18.76
N ASP A 55 -19.98 9.69 -19.74
CA ASP A 55 -20.51 8.41 -20.27
C ASP A 55 -19.43 7.43 -20.77
N SER A 56 -18.47 7.90 -21.58
CA SER A 56 -17.44 7.05 -22.21
C SER A 56 -16.01 7.48 -21.90
N LYS A 57 -15.83 8.52 -21.10
CA LYS A 57 -14.53 9.12 -20.81
C LYS A 57 -14.47 9.65 -19.39
N VAL A 58 -13.26 10.00 -18.97
CA VAL A 58 -13.04 10.83 -17.77
C VAL A 58 -12.65 12.21 -18.23
N SER A 59 -13.46 13.21 -17.87
CA SER A 59 -13.18 14.62 -18.13
C SER A 59 -12.36 15.21 -16.99
N HIS A 60 -11.39 16.06 -17.33
CA HIS A 60 -10.48 16.70 -16.39
C HIS A 60 -10.65 18.22 -16.51
N TYR A 61 -11.28 18.83 -15.52
CA TYR A 61 -11.54 20.26 -15.48
C TYR A 61 -10.55 20.95 -14.56
N ILE A 62 -9.80 21.91 -15.10
CA ILE A 62 -8.82 22.69 -14.34
C ILE A 62 -9.57 23.71 -13.49
N ILE A 63 -9.29 23.71 -12.20
CA ILE A 63 -9.76 24.69 -11.23
C ILE A 63 -8.57 25.57 -10.84
N ASN A 64 -8.58 26.79 -11.35
CA ASN A 64 -7.53 27.76 -11.06
C ASN A 64 -7.83 28.48 -9.75
N LYS A 65 -6.82 28.63 -8.90
CA LYS A 65 -6.90 29.44 -7.69
C LYS A 65 -6.53 30.88 -8.02
N ILE A 66 -7.50 31.79 -7.95
CA ILE A 66 -7.32 33.21 -8.23
C ILE A 66 -7.29 33.98 -6.91
N GLN A 67 -6.25 34.78 -6.70
CA GLN A 67 -6.21 35.76 -5.60
C GLN A 67 -6.58 37.13 -6.15
N GLN A 68 -7.70 37.68 -5.69
CA GLN A 68 -8.19 39.00 -6.07
C GLN A 68 -8.68 39.73 -4.81
N ASP A 69 -8.23 40.98 -4.60
CA ASP A 69 -8.63 41.83 -3.46
C ASP A 69 -8.54 41.14 -2.08
N ASN A 70 -7.43 40.44 -1.82
CA ASN A 70 -7.20 39.69 -0.58
C ASN A 70 -8.19 38.53 -0.33
N GLN A 71 -9.00 38.16 -1.31
CA GLN A 71 -9.87 36.99 -1.30
C GLN A 71 -9.34 35.91 -2.25
N CYS A 72 -9.44 34.66 -1.82
CA CYS A 72 -9.17 33.50 -2.67
C CYS A 72 -10.46 33.07 -3.34
N ARG A 73 -10.46 32.94 -4.67
CA ARG A 73 -11.58 32.42 -5.47
C ARG A 73 -11.10 31.25 -6.34
N TYR A 74 -12.04 30.44 -6.78
CA TYR A 74 -11.79 29.25 -7.58
C TYR A 74 -12.52 29.37 -8.91
N ARG A 75 -11.79 29.27 -10.02
CA ARG A 75 -12.36 29.39 -11.37
C ARG A 75 -12.23 28.10 -12.14
N ILE A 76 -13.35 27.64 -12.68
CA ILE A 76 -13.46 26.45 -13.55
C ILE A 76 -14.19 26.86 -14.83
N GLY A 77 -13.54 26.70 -15.98
CA GLY A 77 -14.04 27.25 -17.24
C GLY A 77 -14.25 28.77 -17.15
N ASP A 78 -15.49 29.22 -17.37
CA ASP A 78 -15.94 30.61 -17.28
C ASP A 78 -16.57 30.96 -15.92
N GLN A 79 -16.82 29.98 -15.05
CA GLN A 79 -17.47 30.16 -13.76
C GLN A 79 -16.46 30.42 -12.63
N THR A 80 -16.81 31.31 -11.70
CA THR A 80 -15.98 31.66 -10.54
C THR A 80 -16.76 31.48 -9.25
N PHE A 81 -16.14 30.82 -8.28
CA PHE A 81 -16.75 30.44 -7.00
C PHE A 81 -15.91 30.96 -5.83
N PRO A 82 -16.52 31.22 -4.66
CA PRO A 82 -15.80 31.63 -3.46
C PRO A 82 -14.93 30.51 -2.87
N ASP A 83 -15.38 29.26 -2.99
CA ASP A 83 -14.71 28.09 -2.42
C ASP A 83 -15.03 26.81 -3.23
N LEU A 84 -14.23 25.76 -3.00
CA LEU A 84 -14.42 24.45 -3.66
C LEU A 84 -15.78 23.80 -3.32
N PRO A 85 -16.24 23.75 -2.06
CA PRO A 85 -17.58 23.26 -1.73
C PRO A 85 -18.70 23.93 -2.55
N SER A 86 -18.67 25.25 -2.70
CA SER A 86 -19.65 26.02 -3.47
C SER A 86 -19.62 25.66 -4.96
N LEU A 87 -18.42 25.47 -5.53
CA LEU A 87 -18.24 24.97 -6.89
C LEU A 87 -18.87 23.58 -7.04
N LEU A 88 -18.55 22.65 -6.15
CA LEU A 88 -19.08 21.28 -6.20
C LEU A 88 -20.61 21.27 -6.02
N ALA A 89 -21.14 22.10 -5.12
CA ALA A 89 -22.57 22.26 -4.89
C ALA A 89 -23.32 22.77 -6.13
N PHE A 90 -22.73 23.72 -6.86
CA PHE A 90 -23.29 24.24 -8.09
C PHE A 90 -23.41 23.13 -9.15
N TYR A 91 -22.34 22.37 -9.37
CA TYR A 91 -22.34 21.28 -10.36
C TYR A 91 -23.09 20.01 -9.92
N LYS A 92 -23.74 20.00 -8.75
CA LYS A 92 -24.75 18.97 -8.42
C LYS A 92 -25.98 19.03 -9.33
N LEU A 93 -26.30 20.23 -9.82
CA LEU A 93 -27.48 20.50 -10.64
C LEU A 93 -27.12 21.04 -12.03
N HIS A 94 -25.89 21.50 -12.21
CA HIS A 94 -25.39 21.99 -13.49
C HIS A 94 -24.50 20.94 -14.15
N TYR A 95 -24.74 20.70 -15.44
CA TYR A 95 -23.98 19.75 -16.23
C TYR A 95 -22.61 20.34 -16.56
N LEU A 96 -21.55 19.53 -16.45
CA LEU A 96 -20.22 19.95 -16.91
C LEU A 96 -20.05 19.69 -18.41
N ASP A 97 -20.13 18.43 -18.81
CA ASP A 97 -20.17 18.02 -20.22
C ASP A 97 -21.46 17.24 -20.49
N THR A 98 -21.53 15.99 -20.00
CA THR A 98 -22.70 15.12 -20.22
C THR A 98 -23.45 14.79 -18.93
N THR A 99 -22.83 14.97 -17.76
CA THR A 99 -23.41 14.61 -16.47
C THR A 99 -23.19 15.69 -15.40
N PRO A 100 -24.11 15.82 -14.43
CA PRO A 100 -23.87 16.56 -13.20
C PRO A 100 -23.07 15.72 -12.18
N LEU A 101 -22.56 16.34 -11.13
CA LEU A 101 -21.89 15.65 -10.02
C LEU A 101 -22.92 14.88 -9.18
N ILE A 102 -22.78 13.56 -9.14
CA ILE A 102 -23.68 12.67 -8.40
C ILE A 102 -23.09 12.25 -7.07
N ARG A 103 -21.84 11.77 -7.05
CA ARG A 103 -21.15 11.31 -5.83
C ARG A 103 -19.63 11.33 -5.99
N PRO A 104 -18.87 11.46 -4.90
CA PRO A 104 -17.44 11.29 -4.96
C PRO A 104 -17.08 9.85 -5.32
N ALA A 105 -15.94 9.71 -5.97
CA ALA A 105 -15.36 8.43 -6.27
C ALA A 105 -15.03 7.71 -4.96
N PRO A 106 -15.22 6.38 -4.90
CA PRO A 106 -14.81 5.64 -3.73
C PRO A 106 -13.31 5.84 -3.57
N ARG A 107 -12.90 6.30 -2.39
CA ARG A 107 -11.50 6.23 -2.01
C ARG A 107 -11.15 4.75 -1.97
N ARG A 108 -10.52 4.26 -3.04
CA ARG A 108 -9.79 2.99 -3.02
C ARG A 108 -8.61 3.20 -2.08
N ALA A 109 -8.91 3.20 -0.80
CA ALA A 109 -7.94 3.00 0.24
C ALA A 109 -7.33 1.65 -0.05
N ASP A 110 -6.07 1.66 -0.49
CA ASP A 110 -5.28 0.45 -0.55
C ASP A 110 -5.25 -0.12 0.86
N LYS A 111 -6.06 -1.15 1.13
CA LYS A 111 -6.07 -1.79 2.43
C LYS A 111 -5.02 -2.87 2.42
N VAL A 112 -4.32 -2.98 3.54
CA VAL A 112 -3.39 -4.06 3.78
C VAL A 112 -3.72 -4.73 5.09
N ILE A 113 -3.47 -6.04 5.17
CA ILE A 113 -3.57 -6.79 6.42
C ILE A 113 -2.18 -7.08 6.93
N ALA A 114 -1.95 -6.83 8.22
CA ALA A 114 -0.71 -7.13 8.88
C ALA A 114 -0.49 -8.65 8.97
N LYS A 115 0.63 -9.14 8.43
CA LYS A 115 1.04 -10.55 8.53
C LYS A 115 1.71 -10.88 9.86
N TYR A 116 2.30 -9.86 10.50
CA TYR A 116 3.05 -9.98 11.74
C TYR A 116 2.71 -8.80 12.66
N ASP A 117 3.01 -8.94 13.94
CA ASP A 117 3.02 -7.82 14.87
C ASP A 117 4.24 -6.92 14.63
N PHE A 118 4.03 -5.62 14.77
CA PHE A 118 5.04 -4.60 14.68
C PHE A 118 4.85 -3.62 15.84
N LYS A 119 5.88 -3.47 16.67
CA LYS A 119 5.82 -2.64 17.88
C LYS A 119 6.24 -1.20 17.66
N GLY A 120 6.74 -0.86 16.46
CA GLY A 120 7.47 0.38 16.21
C GLY A 120 8.84 0.37 16.89
N SER A 121 9.85 0.89 16.21
CA SER A 121 11.17 1.18 16.78
C SER A 121 11.39 2.68 16.90
N ASP A 122 10.78 3.47 16.00
CA ASP A 122 10.87 4.92 15.95
C ASP A 122 9.54 5.60 16.34
N GLN A 123 9.58 6.91 16.62
CA GLN A 123 8.40 7.69 17.00
C GLN A 123 7.39 7.87 15.86
N ASP A 124 7.86 7.80 14.61
CA ASP A 124 7.05 7.94 13.40
C ASP A 124 6.45 6.60 12.92
N ASP A 125 6.80 5.50 13.59
CA ASP A 125 6.30 4.16 13.26
C ASP A 125 4.86 3.96 13.75
N LEU A 126 4.05 3.31 12.91
CA LEU A 126 2.72 2.89 13.31
C LEU A 126 2.76 1.45 13.88
N PRO A 127 2.64 1.24 15.20
CA PRO A 127 2.52 -0.11 15.74
C PRO A 127 1.20 -0.76 15.34
N PHE A 128 1.25 -2.04 14.96
CA PHE A 128 0.10 -2.82 14.55
C PHE A 128 0.26 -4.29 14.95
N ARG A 129 -0.86 -5.02 15.01
CA ARG A 129 -0.87 -6.47 15.33
C ARG A 129 -1.11 -7.31 14.09
N LYS A 130 -0.60 -8.55 14.10
CA LYS A 130 -0.97 -9.54 13.07
C LYS A 130 -2.49 -9.63 12.94
N GLY A 131 -2.98 -9.56 11.71
CA GLY A 131 -4.40 -9.60 11.36
C GLY A 131 -5.07 -8.22 11.31
N GLU A 132 -4.39 -7.16 11.72
CA GLU A 132 -4.94 -5.80 11.70
C GLU A 132 -5.02 -5.25 10.28
N ILE A 133 -6.16 -4.64 9.94
CA ILE A 133 -6.36 -4.00 8.63
C ILE A 133 -5.93 -2.55 8.74
N LEU A 134 -4.95 -2.19 7.92
CA LEU A 134 -4.38 -0.85 7.83
C LEU A 134 -4.75 -0.25 6.48
N THR A 135 -5.03 1.05 6.48
CA THR A 135 -5.29 1.80 5.25
C THR A 135 -4.01 2.48 4.81
N ILE A 136 -3.49 2.15 3.64
CA ILE A 136 -2.32 2.83 3.09
C ILE A 136 -2.72 4.27 2.73
N VAL A 137 -1.96 5.21 3.29
CA VAL A 137 -2.09 6.65 3.05
C VAL A 137 -1.12 7.09 1.97
N SER A 138 0.12 6.57 1.99
CA SER A 138 1.14 6.88 0.99
C SER A 138 2.11 5.73 0.74
N LYS A 139 2.65 5.69 -0.49
CA LYS A 139 3.63 4.70 -0.99
C LYS A 139 4.84 5.41 -1.57
N ASP A 140 5.30 6.46 -0.89
CA ASP A 140 6.42 7.28 -1.36
C ASP A 140 7.75 6.50 -1.41
N GLU A 141 7.86 5.43 -0.62
CA GLU A 141 9.05 4.57 -0.55
C GLU A 141 8.74 3.10 -0.89
N ASP A 142 9.76 2.37 -1.37
CA ASP A 142 9.63 0.97 -1.80
C ASP A 142 9.51 -0.02 -0.62
N GLN A 143 10.08 0.31 0.54
CA GLN A 143 10.21 -0.61 1.67
C GLN A 143 9.38 -0.22 2.90
N TRP A 144 8.95 1.04 2.98
CA TRP A 144 8.14 1.58 4.07
C TRP A 144 6.98 2.38 3.48
N TRP A 145 5.76 2.06 3.91
CA TRP A 145 4.56 2.79 3.49
C TRP A 145 3.98 3.52 4.68
N THR A 146 3.38 4.68 4.42
CA THR A 146 2.62 5.39 5.44
C THR A 146 1.22 4.82 5.47
N ALA A 147 0.79 4.31 6.62
CA ALA A 147 -0.53 3.73 6.80
C ALA A 147 -1.28 4.38 7.97
N ARG A 148 -2.58 4.11 8.04
CA ARG A 148 -3.49 4.53 9.09
C ARG A 148 -4.20 3.32 9.69
N ASN A 149 -4.19 3.20 11.00
CA ASN A 149 -4.93 2.14 11.71
C ASN A 149 -6.41 2.51 11.93
N SER A 150 -7.20 1.57 12.47
CA SER A 150 -8.62 1.80 12.77
C SER A 150 -8.85 2.88 13.85
N PHE A 151 -7.87 3.11 14.72
CA PHE A 151 -7.89 4.18 15.73
C PHE A 151 -7.56 5.56 15.15
N GLY A 152 -7.27 5.63 13.86
CA GLY A 152 -7.00 6.85 13.14
C GLY A 152 -5.56 7.36 13.24
N GLN A 153 -4.66 6.63 13.92
CA GLN A 153 -3.24 6.95 14.01
C GLN A 153 -2.58 6.68 12.67
N ILE A 154 -1.66 7.57 12.27
CA ILE A 154 -0.92 7.50 11.02
C ILE A 154 0.56 7.33 11.36
N GLY A 155 1.25 6.46 10.63
CA GLY A 155 2.68 6.28 10.75
C GLY A 155 3.23 5.28 9.75
N SER A 156 4.54 5.08 9.81
CA SER A 156 5.28 4.24 8.86
C SER A 156 5.13 2.76 9.20
N ILE A 157 4.94 1.94 8.16
CA ILE A 157 4.82 0.50 8.27
C ILE A 157 5.75 -0.20 7.27
N PRO A 158 6.41 -1.30 7.66
CA PRO A 158 7.25 -2.05 6.74
C PRO A 158 6.40 -2.87 5.75
N VAL A 159 6.62 -2.65 4.45
CA VAL A 159 5.97 -3.39 3.35
C VAL A 159 6.03 -4.93 3.51
N PRO A 160 7.16 -5.55 3.92
CA PRO A 160 7.21 -7.01 4.06
C PRO A 160 6.28 -7.56 5.16
N TYR A 161 5.84 -6.71 6.10
CA TYR A 161 4.99 -7.10 7.22
C TYR A 161 3.51 -7.06 6.88
N VAL A 162 3.15 -6.60 5.68
CA VAL A 162 1.76 -6.42 5.27
C VAL A 162 1.46 -7.16 3.96
N GLN A 163 0.19 -7.48 3.74
CA GLN A 163 -0.34 -8.06 2.51
C GLN A 163 -1.42 -7.17 1.94
N LYS A 164 -1.49 -7.01 0.62
CA LYS A 164 -2.68 -6.39 -0.01
C LYS A 164 -3.93 -7.16 0.44
N TYR A 165 -4.90 -6.40 0.95
CA TYR A 165 -6.20 -6.88 1.34
C TYR A 165 -7.20 -6.41 0.29
N ASP A 166 -7.40 -7.24 -0.73
CA ASP A 166 -8.52 -7.11 -1.66
C ASP A 166 -9.76 -7.59 -0.91
N GLY A 167 -10.47 -6.65 -0.28
CA GLY A 167 -11.65 -6.95 0.51
C GLY A 167 -12.69 -7.68 -0.32
N GLN A 168 -12.82 -8.99 -0.15
CA GLN A 168 -14.10 -9.63 -0.36
C GLN A 168 -15.00 -9.19 0.80
N GLU A 169 -15.91 -8.27 0.52
CA GLU A 169 -17.10 -8.01 1.33
C GLU A 169 -17.94 -9.30 1.38
N GLY A 170 -17.54 -10.24 2.23
CA GLY A 170 -18.34 -11.39 2.65
C GLY A 170 -19.18 -10.97 3.85
N VAL A 171 -20.44 -10.68 3.57
CA VAL A 171 -21.51 -10.36 4.51
C VAL A 171 -21.45 -11.30 5.72
N MET A 172 -21.42 -10.70 6.91
CA MET A 172 -21.64 -11.40 8.17
C MET A 172 -23.12 -11.80 8.19
N ASP A 173 -23.45 -13.09 8.12
CA ASP A 173 -24.70 -13.59 8.67
C ASP A 173 -24.42 -14.72 9.65
N SER A 174 -24.93 -14.51 10.85
CA SER A 174 -24.85 -15.43 11.96
C SER A 174 -26.00 -16.42 11.79
N THR A 175 -25.72 -17.68 11.46
CA THR A 175 -26.67 -18.74 11.75
C THR A 175 -25.95 -19.93 12.37
N ILE A 176 -26.30 -20.18 13.63
CA ILE A 176 -25.95 -21.35 14.43
C ILE A 176 -26.64 -22.56 13.81
N VAL A 177 -25.90 -23.59 13.39
CA VAL A 177 -26.38 -24.97 13.41
C VAL A 177 -25.25 -25.93 13.76
N LEU A 178 -25.44 -26.61 14.89
CA LEU A 178 -24.68 -27.75 15.35
C LEU A 178 -25.13 -28.98 14.56
N THR A 179 -24.21 -29.76 13.99
CA THR A 179 -24.34 -31.22 13.91
C THR A 179 -22.98 -31.89 13.76
N ASP A 180 -22.74 -32.77 14.72
CA ASP A 180 -21.72 -33.81 14.84
C ASP A 180 -21.73 -34.79 13.65
N THR A 181 -20.57 -35.07 13.03
CA THR A 181 -20.22 -36.45 12.61
C THR A 181 -18.71 -36.58 12.33
N ALA A 182 -18.15 -37.72 12.76
CA ALA A 182 -16.74 -38.09 12.80
C ALA A 182 -16.07 -38.43 11.45
N SER A 183 -14.73 -38.34 11.48
CA SER A 183 -13.64 -38.68 10.53
C SER A 183 -13.67 -40.10 9.90
N PRO A 184 -12.64 -40.61 9.12
CA PRO A 184 -11.38 -40.02 8.58
C PRO A 184 -10.98 -40.44 7.11
N SER A 185 -9.90 -39.80 6.58
CA SER A 185 -8.76 -40.38 5.79
C SER A 185 -8.39 -39.77 4.41
N ALA A 186 -7.20 -39.12 4.38
CA ALA A 186 -6.07 -39.14 3.40
C ALA A 186 -6.35 -38.92 1.88
N SER A 187 -5.59 -38.15 1.07
CA SER A 187 -4.26 -37.52 1.15
C SER A 187 -3.93 -36.75 -0.16
N HIS A 188 -2.88 -35.91 -0.15
CA HIS A 188 -2.14 -35.18 -1.23
C HIS A 188 -2.57 -33.71 -1.42
N GLN A 189 -1.72 -32.66 -1.44
CA GLN A 189 -0.30 -32.43 -1.14
C GLN A 189 -0.11 -30.88 -1.12
N GLU A 190 0.42 -30.28 -0.05
CA GLU A 190 0.74 -28.84 0.05
C GLU A 190 2.27 -28.64 0.20
N PRO A 191 2.91 -27.69 -0.51
CA PRO A 191 4.30 -27.36 -0.26
C PRO A 191 4.42 -26.39 0.94
N ALA A 192 5.08 -26.88 1.99
CA ALA A 192 5.33 -26.17 3.24
C ALA A 192 6.27 -24.96 3.04
N ARG A 193 5.76 -23.75 3.30
CA ARG A 193 6.56 -22.52 3.51
C ARG A 193 7.04 -22.48 4.96
N ARG A 194 8.29 -22.85 5.22
CA ARG A 194 8.92 -22.67 6.54
C ARG A 194 9.51 -21.27 6.67
N SER A 195 9.13 -20.62 7.77
CA SER A 195 9.48 -19.28 8.23
C SER A 195 10.91 -19.18 8.78
N ASN A 196 11.78 -18.40 8.14
CA ASN A 196 13.22 -18.32 8.48
C ASN A 196 13.64 -17.10 9.34
N VAL A 197 12.71 -16.34 9.94
CA VAL A 197 13.05 -15.04 10.59
C VAL A 197 13.12 -15.11 12.13
N GLN A 198 12.97 -16.30 12.73
CA GLN A 198 13.09 -16.49 14.19
C GLN A 198 14.17 -17.53 14.53
N ARG A 199 15.40 -17.39 14.03
CA ARG A 199 16.52 -18.26 14.45
C ARG A 199 17.51 -17.48 15.33
N LYS A 200 17.90 -18.07 16.47
CA LYS A 200 18.94 -17.52 17.36
C LYS A 200 20.30 -17.59 16.65
N LEU A 201 21.00 -16.45 16.59
CA LEU A 201 22.38 -16.38 16.08
C LEU A 201 23.38 -16.83 17.17
N PRO A 202 24.51 -17.47 16.83
CA PRO A 202 24.92 -17.86 15.48
C PRO A 202 24.16 -19.09 14.97
N ALA A 203 23.75 -19.08 13.71
CA ALA A 203 22.99 -20.17 13.07
C ALA A 203 23.73 -20.69 11.82
N LEU A 204 23.60 -21.99 11.53
CA LEU A 204 24.20 -22.59 10.34
C LEU A 204 23.24 -22.47 9.15
N ALA A 205 23.76 -22.08 7.99
CA ALA A 205 23.02 -22.02 6.75
C ALA A 205 23.78 -22.74 5.63
N LYS A 206 23.07 -23.56 4.87
CA LYS A 206 23.60 -24.20 3.67
C LYS A 206 23.46 -23.25 2.49
N VAL A 207 24.54 -23.09 1.74
CA VAL A 207 24.58 -22.31 0.52
C VAL A 207 23.78 -23.05 -0.56
N LYS A 208 22.73 -22.40 -1.06
CA LYS A 208 21.93 -22.90 -2.19
C LYS A 208 22.32 -22.26 -3.52
N GLN A 209 22.98 -21.11 -3.49
CA GLN A 209 23.42 -20.38 -4.68
C GLN A 209 24.88 -19.93 -4.54
N ALA A 210 25.74 -20.33 -5.48
CA ALA A 210 27.13 -19.92 -5.49
C ALA A 210 27.26 -18.43 -5.82
N ARG A 211 28.25 -17.77 -5.22
CA ARG A 211 28.60 -16.37 -5.47
C ARG A 211 30.10 -16.21 -5.39
N VAL A 212 30.68 -15.61 -6.42
CA VAL A 212 32.09 -15.21 -6.43
C VAL A 212 32.15 -13.69 -6.17
N PRO A 213 32.83 -13.22 -5.12
CA PRO A 213 33.05 -11.80 -4.86
C PRO A 213 33.81 -11.15 -6.00
N ASN A 214 33.57 -9.87 -6.23
CA ASN A 214 34.35 -9.08 -7.18
C ASN A 214 35.79 -8.90 -6.63
N ALA A 215 36.80 -8.83 -7.49
CA ALA A 215 38.22 -8.82 -7.06
C ALA A 215 38.61 -7.61 -6.18
N TYR A 216 37.82 -6.54 -6.21
CA TYR A 216 38.01 -5.33 -5.41
C TYR A 216 37.23 -5.35 -4.09
N ASP A 217 36.34 -6.33 -3.89
CA ASP A 217 35.49 -6.44 -2.70
C ASP A 217 36.15 -7.36 -1.66
N LYS A 218 36.83 -6.73 -0.70
CA LYS A 218 37.53 -7.43 0.39
C LYS A 218 36.59 -7.87 1.52
N THR A 219 35.33 -7.46 1.51
CA THR A 219 34.38 -7.71 2.61
C THR A 219 33.29 -8.74 2.25
N ALA A 220 33.11 -9.06 0.96
CA ALA A 220 32.18 -10.10 0.52
C ALA A 220 32.75 -11.53 0.66
N LEU A 221 31.88 -12.45 1.10
CA LEU A 221 32.20 -13.86 1.27
C LEU A 221 31.97 -14.64 -0.02
N LYS A 222 32.94 -15.47 -0.42
CA LYS A 222 32.75 -16.43 -1.53
C LYS A 222 31.87 -17.58 -1.06
N LEU A 223 30.82 -17.88 -1.80
CA LEU A 223 29.88 -18.96 -1.52
C LEU A 223 29.94 -20.02 -2.62
N GLU A 224 30.03 -21.31 -2.27
CA GLU A 224 29.87 -22.43 -3.21
C GLU A 224 28.63 -23.25 -2.82
N VAL A 225 27.83 -23.68 -3.82
CA VAL A 225 26.60 -24.46 -3.55
C VAL A 225 26.96 -25.73 -2.77
N GLY A 226 26.21 -25.99 -1.71
CA GLY A 226 26.40 -27.16 -0.85
C GLY A 226 27.23 -26.90 0.40
N GLU A 227 27.93 -25.77 0.50
CA GLU A 227 28.70 -25.40 1.68
C GLU A 227 27.84 -24.95 2.86
N VAL A 228 28.36 -25.05 4.08
CA VAL A 228 27.66 -24.58 5.29
C VAL A 228 28.38 -23.36 5.85
N VAL A 229 27.70 -22.21 5.81
CA VAL A 229 28.16 -20.94 6.37
C VAL A 229 27.54 -20.72 7.75
N LYS A 230 28.35 -20.24 8.70
CA LYS A 230 27.88 -19.85 10.04
C LYS A 230 27.44 -18.39 10.00
N VAL A 231 26.14 -18.15 9.99
CA VAL A 231 25.57 -16.80 10.03
C VAL A 231 25.77 -16.22 11.43
N THR A 232 26.48 -15.10 11.52
CA THR A 232 26.81 -14.41 12.77
C THR A 232 25.96 -13.16 12.97
N LYS A 233 25.56 -12.48 11.89
CA LYS A 233 24.73 -11.27 11.94
C LYS A 233 23.74 -11.24 10.77
N MET A 234 22.49 -10.89 11.05
CA MET A 234 21.45 -10.74 10.04
C MET A 234 21.10 -9.26 9.90
N ASN A 235 21.67 -8.58 8.91
CA ASN A 235 21.31 -7.17 8.66
C ASN A 235 20.01 -7.09 7.85
N ILE A 236 19.17 -6.10 8.20
CA ILE A 236 17.84 -5.88 7.60
C ILE A 236 17.88 -5.37 6.15
N ASN A 237 19.05 -4.93 5.68
CA ASN A 237 19.31 -4.54 4.30
C ASN A 237 19.46 -5.75 3.35
N GLY A 238 19.28 -6.98 3.85
CA GLY A 238 19.41 -8.21 3.07
C GLY A 238 20.84 -8.73 2.86
N GLN A 239 21.86 -8.06 3.43
CA GLN A 239 23.25 -8.52 3.47
C GLN A 239 23.56 -9.14 4.85
N TRP A 240 23.55 -10.46 4.93
CA TRP A 240 23.92 -11.16 6.17
C TRP A 240 25.44 -11.26 6.28
N GLU A 241 25.95 -11.25 7.50
CA GLU A 241 27.34 -11.57 7.81
C GLU A 241 27.42 -12.99 8.32
N GLY A 242 28.47 -13.68 7.89
CA GLY A 242 28.79 -14.98 8.42
C GLY A 242 30.22 -15.38 8.13
N GLU A 243 30.57 -16.53 8.67
CA GLU A 243 31.91 -17.11 8.62
C GLU A 243 31.86 -18.41 7.83
N LEU A 244 32.74 -18.52 6.83
CA LEU A 244 32.91 -19.71 6.00
C LEU A 244 34.40 -19.97 5.77
N ARG A 245 34.87 -21.19 6.07
CA ARG A 245 36.28 -21.60 5.96
C ARG A 245 37.26 -20.61 6.65
N GLY A 246 36.89 -20.07 7.81
CA GLY A 246 37.69 -19.13 8.60
C GLY A 246 37.76 -17.69 8.03
N LYS A 247 36.99 -17.38 6.98
CA LYS A 247 36.82 -16.02 6.46
C LYS A 247 35.46 -15.48 6.87
N VAL A 248 35.45 -14.26 7.41
CA VAL A 248 34.22 -13.52 7.73
C VAL A 248 33.93 -12.55 6.61
N GLY A 249 32.67 -12.48 6.19
CA GLY A 249 32.24 -11.54 5.17
C GLY A 249 30.73 -11.48 5.02
N HIS A 250 30.29 -10.57 4.15
CA HIS A 250 28.88 -10.36 3.86
C HIS A 250 28.44 -11.20 2.66
N PHE A 251 27.19 -11.65 2.71
CA PHE A 251 26.52 -12.32 1.61
C PHE A 251 25.01 -12.07 1.63
N PRO A 252 24.34 -12.13 0.46
CA PRO A 252 22.90 -11.94 0.41
C PRO A 252 22.16 -13.13 1.05
N PHE A 253 21.12 -12.84 1.84
CA PHE A 253 20.31 -13.88 2.48
C PHE A 253 19.64 -14.82 1.47
N THR A 254 19.40 -14.36 0.25
CA THR A 254 18.79 -15.12 -0.83
C THR A 254 19.62 -16.31 -1.30
N HIS A 255 20.94 -16.32 -1.03
CA HIS A 255 21.86 -17.35 -1.52
C HIS A 255 22.04 -18.51 -0.54
N VAL A 256 21.48 -18.40 0.66
CA VAL A 256 21.64 -19.38 1.74
C VAL A 256 20.28 -19.81 2.29
N GLU A 257 20.26 -20.99 2.89
CA GLU A 257 19.09 -21.55 3.56
C GLU A 257 19.51 -22.09 4.92
N PHE A 258 18.88 -21.62 5.99
CA PHE A 258 19.24 -22.09 7.32
C PHE A 258 18.96 -23.58 7.48
N ILE A 259 19.96 -24.32 7.94
CA ILE A 259 19.85 -25.74 8.27
C ILE A 259 19.76 -25.87 9.79
N ASP A 260 18.70 -26.53 10.26
CA ASP A 260 18.63 -27.03 11.62
C ASP A 260 19.35 -28.38 11.60
N SER A 261 20.67 -28.41 11.79
CA SER A 261 21.38 -29.68 11.98
C SER A 261 21.55 -29.92 13.46
N PRO A 262 21.12 -31.08 13.95
CA PRO A 262 22.05 -32.19 13.99
C PRO A 262 21.43 -33.50 13.53
N GLU A 263 22.05 -34.19 12.58
CA GLU A 263 22.08 -35.66 12.63
C GLU A 263 23.46 -36.15 12.16
N PRO A 264 23.96 -37.24 12.78
CA PRO A 264 25.36 -37.63 12.86
C PRO A 264 25.94 -38.25 11.59
#